data_AF-A0A7C8MC34-F1
#
_entry.id   AF-A0A7C8MC34-F1
#
_cell.length_a   1.000
_cell.length_b   1.000
_cell.length_c   1.000
_cell.angle_alpha   90.00
_cell.angle_beta   90.00
_cell.angle_gamma   90.00
#
_symmetry.space_group_name_H-M   'P 1'
#
loop_
_entity.id
_entity.type
_entity.pdbx_description
1 polymer ?
#
loop_
_entity_poly.entity_id
_entity_poly.type
_entity_poly.pdbx_seq_one_letter_code
_entity_poly.pdbx_strand_id
1 'polypeptide(L)'
;MKLSTSVYAFASLATLAHANFDLYDIVDNGWKGFKVLDAEPRNCAHMFDAPKIDRRDDVSGNRVGVAWPSYKPEDQSSQINRVEMHFQNVQGLYHWTIYGADRTSDGRWPLKGVDDQVYGECFRLPLTFDCPHEGDDWFDPKMVKFGFFESGRHFRCLTEITADQINASVREA
;
A
#
# COMPACT_ATOMS: atom_id res chain seq x y z
N MET A 1 31.16 -52.60 -15.96
CA MET A 1 30.83 -51.74 -14.79
C MET A 1 29.71 -50.80 -15.21
N LYS A 2 28.56 -50.82 -14.52
CA LYS A 2 27.42 -49.93 -14.80
C LYS A 2 27.60 -48.64 -14.01
N LEU A 3 27.77 -47.51 -14.70
CA LEU A 3 27.82 -46.19 -14.10
C LEU A 3 26.40 -45.77 -13.68
N SER A 4 26.17 -45.67 -12.38
CA SER A 4 24.95 -45.14 -11.79
C SER A 4 25.01 -43.62 -11.87
N THR A 5 24.07 -43.00 -12.59
CA THR A 5 24.01 -41.54 -12.73
C THR A 5 23.11 -41.00 -11.64
N SER A 6 23.72 -40.43 -10.60
CA SER A 6 22.98 -39.70 -9.55
C SER A 6 22.48 -38.37 -10.11
N VAL A 7 21.16 -38.22 -10.19
CA VAL A 7 20.51 -36.94 -10.50
C VAL A 7 20.50 -36.10 -9.22
N TYR A 8 21.29 -35.02 -9.18
CA TYR A 8 21.19 -34.02 -8.12
C TYR A 8 20.00 -33.12 -8.42
N ALA A 9 18.92 -33.25 -7.64
CA ALA A 9 17.83 -32.29 -7.64
C ALA A 9 18.31 -31.00 -6.97
N PHE A 10 18.55 -29.96 -7.76
CA PHE A 10 18.67 -28.60 -7.25
C PHE A 10 17.28 -28.15 -6.80
N ALA A 11 16.99 -28.26 -5.51
CA ALA A 11 15.88 -27.54 -4.90
C ALA A 11 16.23 -26.05 -4.95
N SER A 12 15.70 -25.34 -5.94
CA SER A 12 15.72 -23.88 -5.95
C SER A 12 14.91 -23.39 -4.76
N LEU A 13 15.58 -22.98 -3.69
CA LEU A 13 15.02 -22.08 -2.68
C LEU A 13 14.75 -20.75 -3.39
N ALA A 14 13.65 -20.69 -4.14
CA ALA A 14 13.03 -19.43 -4.47
C ALA A 14 12.62 -18.84 -3.12
N THR A 15 13.43 -17.92 -2.60
CA THR A 15 12.92 -16.94 -1.65
C THR A 15 11.73 -16.32 -2.35
N LEU A 16 10.52 -16.69 -1.93
CA LEU A 16 9.29 -15.96 -2.25
C LEU A 16 9.57 -14.54 -1.78
N ALA A 17 10.04 -13.70 -2.71
CA ALA A 17 10.20 -12.29 -2.48
C ALA A 17 8.78 -11.79 -2.23
N HIS A 18 8.42 -11.65 -0.95
CA HIS A 18 7.17 -11.03 -0.58
C HIS A 18 7.28 -9.60 -1.10
N ALA A 19 6.48 -9.28 -2.11
CA ALA A 19 6.26 -7.91 -2.51
C ALA A 19 5.49 -7.25 -1.37
N ASN A 20 5.97 -6.10 -0.94
CA ASN A 20 5.29 -5.35 0.10
C ASN A 20 4.81 -4.06 -0.51
N PHE A 21 3.63 -3.61 -0.12
CA PHE A 21 3.24 -2.24 -0.39
C PHE A 21 2.83 -1.56 0.91
N ASP A 22 3.14 -0.27 0.99
CA ASP A 22 2.77 0.61 2.06
C ASP A 22 1.61 1.50 1.58
N LEU A 23 0.53 1.55 2.36
CA LEU A 23 -0.60 2.46 2.14
C LEU A 23 -0.42 3.70 2.99
N TYR A 24 -0.29 4.85 2.33
CA TYR A 24 -0.16 6.16 2.95
C TYR A 24 -1.44 6.94 2.79
N ASP A 25 -1.89 7.62 3.84
CA ASP A 25 -2.84 8.71 3.69
C ASP A 25 -2.08 10.02 3.46
N ILE A 26 -2.64 10.88 2.62
CA ILE A 26 -1.96 12.08 2.17
C ILE A 26 -2.90 13.27 2.27
N VAL A 27 -2.37 14.39 2.76
CA VAL A 27 -2.91 15.73 2.51
C VAL A 27 -1.93 16.48 1.61
N ASP A 28 -2.34 16.80 0.38
CA ASP A 28 -1.53 17.50 -0.63
C ASP A 28 -2.33 18.67 -1.22
N ASN A 29 -1.95 19.90 -0.86
CA ASN A 29 -2.57 21.14 -1.37
C ASN A 29 -4.11 21.17 -1.29
N GLY A 30 -4.67 20.66 -0.18
CA GLY A 30 -6.11 20.58 0.06
C GLY A 30 -6.80 19.33 -0.49
N TRP A 31 -6.11 18.53 -1.32
CA TRP A 31 -6.56 17.18 -1.68
C TRP A 31 -6.25 16.22 -0.53
N LYS A 32 -7.17 15.31 -0.26
CA LYS A 32 -7.03 14.24 0.74
C LYS A 32 -7.29 12.89 0.08
N GLY A 33 -6.37 11.96 0.25
CA GLY A 33 -6.52 10.62 -0.32
C GLY A 33 -5.40 9.70 0.10
N PHE A 34 -5.05 8.77 -0.78
CA PHE A 34 -4.07 7.74 -0.50
C PHE A 34 -2.98 7.69 -1.56
N LYS A 35 -1.84 7.13 -1.19
CA LYS A 35 -0.77 6.71 -2.11
C LYS A 35 -0.29 5.33 -1.71
N VAL A 36 0.14 4.55 -2.70
CA VAL A 36 0.68 3.20 -2.52
C VAL A 36 2.12 3.16 -3.04
N LEU A 37 3.04 2.65 -2.24
CA LEU A 37 4.48 2.56 -2.55
C LEU A 37 5.04 1.17 -2.18
N ASP A 38 6.00 0.64 -2.94
CA ASP A 38 6.60 -0.69 -2.68
C ASP A 38 7.44 -0.76 -1.39
N ALA A 39 7.79 0.40 -0.84
CA ALA A 39 8.53 0.54 0.39
C ALA A 39 8.40 1.98 0.91
N GLU A 40 9.09 2.25 2.03
CA GLU A 40 9.24 3.59 2.56
C GLU A 40 9.78 4.57 1.50
N PRO A 41 9.19 5.76 1.34
CA PRO A 41 9.63 6.72 0.35
C PRO A 41 11.09 7.11 0.59
N ARG A 42 11.90 7.06 -0.47
CA ARG A 42 13.33 7.42 -0.41
C ARG A 42 13.55 8.91 -0.17
N ASN A 43 12.58 9.72 -0.60
CA ASN A 43 12.55 11.18 -0.50
C ASN A 43 11.14 11.66 -0.86
N CYS A 44 10.87 12.96 -0.69
CA CYS A 44 9.56 13.51 -1.02
C CYS A 44 9.22 13.43 -2.49
N ALA A 45 10.18 13.61 -3.41
CA ALA A 45 9.90 13.49 -4.84
C ALA A 45 9.28 12.12 -5.18
N HIS A 46 9.85 11.03 -4.62
CA HIS A 46 9.30 9.68 -4.78
C HIS A 46 7.85 9.57 -4.29
N MET A 47 7.54 10.24 -3.18
CA MET A 47 6.19 10.28 -2.64
C MET A 47 5.24 11.12 -3.51
N PHE A 48 5.69 12.27 -4.00
CA PHE A 48 4.90 13.13 -4.90
C PHE A 48 4.61 12.47 -6.25
N ASP A 49 5.60 11.74 -6.80
CA ASP A 49 5.49 11.06 -8.08
C ASP A 49 4.55 9.84 -8.06
N ALA A 50 4.27 9.27 -6.88
CA ALA A 50 3.31 8.18 -6.76
C ALA A 50 1.88 8.66 -7.12
N PRO A 51 1.07 7.87 -7.85
CA PRO A 51 -0.28 8.28 -8.23
C PRO A 51 -1.19 8.61 -7.04
N LYS A 52 -2.03 9.63 -7.21
CA LYS A 52 -3.07 9.99 -6.23
C LYS A 52 -4.22 8.99 -6.32
N ILE A 53 -4.55 8.35 -5.20
CA ILE A 53 -5.67 7.42 -5.09
C ILE A 53 -6.77 8.09 -4.29
N ASP A 54 -7.94 8.27 -4.89
CA ASP A 54 -9.05 8.93 -4.20
C ASP A 54 -9.55 8.10 -3.00
N ARG A 55 -9.79 8.81 -1.90
CA ARG A 55 -10.65 8.31 -0.84
C ARG A 55 -12.08 8.29 -1.34
N ARG A 56 -12.77 7.16 -1.16
CA ARG A 56 -14.18 6.99 -1.51
C ARG A 56 -14.98 6.51 -0.32
N ASP A 57 -16.30 6.68 -0.38
CA ASP A 57 -17.22 6.04 0.57
C ASP A 57 -17.50 4.58 0.17
N ASP A 58 -17.36 4.28 -1.11
CA ASP A 58 -17.66 2.99 -1.73
C ASP A 58 -16.78 2.78 -2.98
N VAL A 59 -16.14 1.62 -3.05
CA VAL A 59 -15.29 1.18 -4.17
C VAL A 59 -15.88 -0.04 -4.90
N SER A 60 -17.16 -0.34 -4.68
CA SER A 60 -17.88 -1.38 -5.41
C SER A 60 -18.01 -1.09 -6.91
N GLY A 61 -18.23 -2.16 -7.69
CA GLY A 61 -18.29 -2.07 -9.15
C GLY A 61 -16.89 -1.86 -9.75
N ASN A 62 -16.70 -0.78 -10.50
CA ASN A 62 -15.45 -0.45 -11.21
C ASN A 62 -14.80 0.83 -10.67
N ARG A 63 -15.05 1.18 -9.42
CA ARG A 63 -14.59 2.46 -8.84
C ARG A 63 -13.20 2.29 -8.23
N VAL A 64 -12.18 2.72 -8.96
CA VAL A 64 -10.80 2.71 -8.47
C VAL A 64 -10.65 3.65 -7.28
N GLY A 65 -10.10 3.16 -6.17
CA GLY A 65 -9.91 3.95 -4.96
C GLY A 65 -9.74 3.12 -3.69
N VAL A 66 -9.77 3.83 -2.57
CA VAL A 66 -9.81 3.23 -1.23
C VAL A 66 -11.05 3.72 -0.50
N ALA A 67 -11.90 2.79 -0.07
CA ALA A 67 -13.00 3.07 0.84
C ALA A 67 -12.62 2.77 2.28
N TRP A 68 -12.61 3.82 3.10
CA TRP A 68 -12.36 3.72 4.53
C TRP A 68 -13.41 4.57 5.29
N PRO A 69 -14.63 4.02 5.50
CA PRO A 69 -15.78 4.77 6.02
C PRO A 69 -15.56 5.33 7.44
N SER A 70 -14.81 4.62 8.27
CA SER A 70 -14.50 5.05 9.63
C SER A 70 -13.14 5.75 9.74
N TYR A 71 -12.52 6.19 8.64
CA TYR A 71 -11.19 6.77 8.68
C TYR A 71 -11.13 8.06 9.50
N LYS A 72 -10.29 8.05 10.53
CA LYS A 72 -9.71 9.25 11.12
C LYS A 72 -8.19 9.11 11.16
N PRO A 73 -7.43 10.17 10.81
CA PRO A 73 -5.96 10.15 10.88
C PRO A 73 -5.42 9.74 12.25
N GLU A 74 -6.12 10.11 13.32
CA GLU A 74 -5.77 9.81 14.71
C GLU A 74 -6.18 8.41 15.18
N ASP A 75 -6.92 7.64 14.37
CA ASP A 75 -7.49 6.38 14.82
C ASP A 75 -6.39 5.41 15.24
N GLN A 76 -6.54 4.82 16.43
CA GLN A 76 -5.71 3.71 16.88
C GLN A 76 -6.10 2.43 16.15
N SER A 77 -5.20 1.44 16.14
CA SER A 77 -5.38 0.19 15.37
C SER A 77 -6.66 -0.58 15.72
N SER A 78 -7.22 -0.37 16.90
CA SER A 78 -8.49 -0.95 17.36
C SER A 78 -9.75 -0.35 16.72
N GLN A 79 -9.63 0.75 15.97
CA GLN A 79 -10.77 1.49 15.40
C GLN A 79 -10.95 1.26 13.89
N ILE A 80 -10.06 0.47 13.28
CA ILE A 80 -10.21 0.05 11.88
C ILE A 80 -11.38 -0.93 11.83
N ASN A 81 -12.52 -0.52 11.28
CA ASN A 81 -13.64 -1.44 11.01
C ASN A 81 -13.46 -2.14 9.65
N ARG A 82 -13.18 -1.36 8.61
CA ARG A 82 -12.99 -1.83 7.24
C ARG A 82 -12.12 -0.86 6.44
N VAL A 83 -11.15 -1.39 5.70
CA VAL A 83 -10.47 -0.69 4.61
C VAL A 83 -10.61 -1.54 3.36
N GLU A 84 -11.29 -1.01 2.35
CA GLU A 84 -11.55 -1.70 1.10
C GLU A 84 -10.81 -0.98 -0.02
N MET A 85 -10.09 -1.74 -0.83
CA MET A 85 -9.22 -1.24 -1.88
C MET A 85 -9.65 -1.88 -3.19
N HIS A 86 -9.87 -1.08 -4.23
CA HIS A 86 -10.24 -1.56 -5.55
C HIS A 86 -9.38 -0.89 -6.61
N PHE A 87 -8.70 -1.71 -7.39
CA PHE A 87 -7.80 -1.30 -8.46
C PHE A 87 -8.02 -2.23 -9.65
N GLN A 88 -8.20 -1.67 -10.85
CA GLN A 88 -8.43 -2.45 -12.06
C GLN A 88 -7.58 -1.89 -13.20
N ASN A 89 -6.81 -2.75 -13.86
CA ASN A 89 -6.00 -2.39 -15.03
C ASN A 89 -6.00 -3.55 -16.04
N VAL A 90 -5.23 -3.38 -17.12
CA VAL A 90 -5.06 -4.43 -18.15
C VAL A 90 -4.46 -5.74 -17.63
N GLN A 91 -3.75 -5.72 -16.51
CA GLN A 91 -3.12 -6.88 -15.88
C GLN A 91 -4.10 -7.65 -14.97
N GLY A 92 -5.19 -7.02 -14.52
CA GLY A 92 -6.24 -7.70 -13.78
C GLY A 92 -7.01 -6.81 -12.80
N LEU A 93 -7.84 -7.49 -11.99
CA LEU A 93 -8.52 -6.91 -10.84
C LEU A 93 -7.70 -7.15 -9.58
N TYR A 94 -7.48 -6.08 -8.84
CA TYR A 94 -6.73 -6.01 -7.61
C TYR A 94 -7.67 -5.43 -6.55
N HIS A 95 -8.44 -6.30 -5.91
CA HIS A 95 -9.44 -5.90 -4.92
C HIS A 95 -9.23 -6.64 -3.61
N TRP A 96 -9.11 -5.87 -2.53
CA TRP A 96 -8.92 -6.44 -1.21
C TRP A 96 -9.63 -5.67 -0.13
N THR A 97 -9.97 -6.37 0.94
CA THR A 97 -10.55 -5.81 2.15
C THR A 97 -9.77 -6.23 3.38
N ILE A 98 -9.49 -5.26 4.23
CA ILE A 98 -9.02 -5.44 5.60
C ILE A 98 -10.23 -5.26 6.51
N TYR A 99 -10.57 -6.29 7.29
CA TYR A 99 -11.63 -6.22 8.29
C TYR A 99 -11.05 -6.13 9.69
N GLY A 100 -11.49 -5.15 10.47
CA GLY A 100 -11.08 -4.95 11.86
C GLY A 100 -11.24 -6.18 12.74
N ALA A 101 -12.38 -6.86 12.56
CA ALA A 101 -12.73 -8.05 13.32
C ALA A 101 -11.78 -9.24 13.08
N ASP A 102 -11.07 -9.25 11.95
CA ASP A 102 -10.16 -10.34 11.58
C ASP A 102 -8.72 -10.09 12.08
N ARG A 103 -8.53 -9.06 12.92
CA ARG A 103 -7.21 -8.76 13.48
C ARG A 103 -6.72 -9.93 14.34
N THR A 104 -5.53 -10.42 14.01
CA THR A 104 -4.83 -11.45 14.77
C THR A 104 -4.26 -10.90 16.07
N SER A 105 -3.94 -11.79 17.01
CA SER A 105 -3.37 -11.42 18.32
C SER A 105 -1.99 -10.76 18.23
N ASP A 106 -1.23 -11.03 17.17
CA ASP A 106 0.05 -10.37 16.87
C ASP A 106 -0.11 -9.05 16.10
N GLY A 107 -1.34 -8.59 15.91
CA GLY A 107 -1.65 -7.27 15.38
C GLY A 107 -1.62 -7.17 13.85
N ARG A 108 -1.78 -8.29 13.15
CA ARG A 108 -1.89 -8.36 11.70
C ARG A 108 -3.35 -8.47 11.27
N TRP A 109 -3.62 -8.11 10.02
CA TRP A 109 -4.92 -8.29 9.38
C TRP A 109 -4.72 -9.09 8.10
N PRO A 110 -5.56 -10.09 7.82
CA PRO A 110 -5.56 -10.75 6.52
C PRO A 110 -5.98 -9.76 5.43
N LEU A 111 -5.27 -9.79 4.30
CA LEU A 111 -5.64 -9.08 3.09
C LEU A 111 -6.59 -9.98 2.28
N LYS A 112 -7.90 -9.82 2.47
CA LYS A 112 -8.91 -10.71 1.89
C LYS A 112 -9.37 -10.24 0.51
N GLY A 113 -9.36 -11.13 -0.48
CA GLY A 113 -9.93 -10.87 -1.81
C GLY A 113 -11.46 -10.89 -1.83
N VAL A 114 -12.03 -10.61 -3.01
CA VAL A 114 -13.49 -10.74 -3.26
C VAL A 114 -14.01 -12.17 -3.11
N ASP A 115 -13.12 -13.15 -3.19
CA ASP A 115 -13.37 -14.58 -3.06
C ASP A 115 -13.16 -15.11 -1.63
N ASP A 116 -12.98 -14.20 -0.66
CA ASP A 116 -12.68 -14.49 0.74
C ASP A 116 -11.36 -15.25 0.97
N GLN A 117 -10.51 -15.37 -0.05
CA GLN A 117 -9.16 -15.92 0.09
C GLN A 117 -8.20 -14.86 0.63
N VAL A 118 -7.17 -15.30 1.35
CA VAL A 118 -6.14 -14.42 1.93
C VAL A 118 -4.94 -14.36 0.99
N TYR A 119 -4.62 -13.16 0.50
CA TYR A 119 -3.53 -12.90 -0.44
C TYR A 119 -2.28 -12.30 0.20
N GLY A 120 -2.29 -12.21 1.52
CA GLY A 120 -1.24 -11.57 2.29
C GLY A 120 -1.76 -11.11 3.63
N GLU A 121 -0.92 -10.35 4.32
CA GLU A 121 -1.25 -9.80 5.63
C GLU A 121 -0.74 -8.37 5.74
N CYS A 122 -1.53 -7.51 6.36
CA CYS A 122 -1.16 -6.14 6.64
C CYS A 122 -0.94 -5.97 8.14
N PHE A 123 0.00 -5.10 8.50
CA PHE A 123 0.17 -4.67 9.88
C PHE A 123 0.34 -3.16 9.91
N ARG A 124 -0.05 -2.57 11.03
CA ARG A 124 0.09 -1.14 11.21
C ARG A 124 1.56 -0.80 11.38
N LEU A 125 2.06 0.13 10.57
CA LEU A 125 3.42 0.62 10.67
C LEU A 125 3.41 2.15 10.67
N PRO A 126 2.96 2.77 11.78
CA PRO A 126 2.78 4.21 11.84
C PRO A 126 4.13 4.89 11.69
N LEU A 127 4.30 5.58 10.57
CA LEU A 127 5.41 6.48 10.31
C LEU A 127 4.81 7.76 9.74
N THR A 128 5.09 8.89 10.37
CA THR A 128 4.84 10.18 9.75
C THR A 128 5.98 10.47 8.79
N PHE A 129 5.65 10.76 7.54
CA PHE A 129 6.62 11.24 6.57
C PHE A 129 6.23 12.67 6.21
N ASP A 130 6.96 13.60 6.81
CA ASP A 130 6.80 15.03 6.59
C ASP A 130 7.83 15.51 5.59
N CYS A 131 7.38 16.26 4.59
CA CYS A 131 8.27 16.91 3.64
C CYS A 131 8.65 18.30 4.14
N PRO A 132 9.91 18.71 3.97
CA PRO A 132 10.38 19.97 4.53
C PRO A 132 9.66 21.15 3.88
N HIS A 133 9.32 22.14 4.70
CA HIS A 133 8.65 23.37 4.33
C HIS A 133 9.64 24.51 4.07
N GLU A 134 9.19 25.52 3.32
CA GLU A 134 9.95 26.75 3.15
C GLU A 134 10.19 27.40 4.52
N GLY A 135 11.45 27.43 4.96
CA GLY A 135 11.84 27.89 6.30
C GLY A 135 12.40 26.80 7.22
N ASP A 136 12.31 25.51 6.85
CA ASP A 136 12.96 24.43 7.59
C ASP A 136 14.46 24.33 7.25
N ASP A 137 15.30 23.98 8.22
CA ASP A 137 16.78 23.93 8.09
C ASP A 137 17.30 22.98 6.98
N TRP A 138 16.45 22.05 6.52
CA TRP A 138 16.73 21.01 5.52
C TRP A 138 15.84 21.12 4.28
N PHE A 139 15.19 22.29 4.12
CA PHE A 139 14.42 22.65 2.95
C PHE A 139 15.29 22.75 1.70
N ASP A 140 14.93 21.99 0.66
CA ASP A 140 15.44 22.21 -0.70
C ASP A 140 14.42 23.09 -1.45
N PRO A 141 14.81 24.30 -1.93
CA PRO A 141 13.93 25.16 -2.73
C PRO A 141 13.37 24.50 -4.00
N LYS A 142 13.98 23.40 -4.47
CA LYS A 142 13.41 22.58 -5.56
C LYS A 142 12.13 21.85 -5.13
N MET A 143 11.89 21.73 -3.83
CA MET A 143 10.71 21.08 -3.24
C MET A 143 9.51 22.02 -3.11
N VAL A 144 9.69 23.35 -3.26
CA VAL A 144 8.62 24.37 -3.27
C VAL A 144 7.48 23.98 -4.23
N LYS A 145 7.83 23.35 -5.36
CA LYS A 145 6.88 22.98 -6.41
C LYS A 145 5.89 21.89 -5.98
N PHE A 146 6.17 21.17 -4.90
CA PHE A 146 5.37 20.02 -4.52
C PHE A 146 4.32 20.34 -3.43
N GLY A 147 4.42 21.49 -2.76
CA GLY A 147 3.43 21.96 -1.79
C GLY A 147 3.50 21.26 -0.43
N PHE A 148 2.53 21.56 0.43
CA PHE A 148 2.43 21.04 1.80
C PHE A 148 2.03 19.56 1.80
N PHE A 149 2.71 18.75 2.62
CA PHE A 149 2.56 17.31 2.63
C PHE A 149 2.64 16.74 4.04
N GLU A 150 1.49 16.36 4.59
CA GLU A 150 1.39 15.50 5.76
C GLU A 150 1.03 14.10 5.26
N SER A 151 1.78 13.09 5.71
CA SER A 151 1.41 11.69 5.46
C SER A 151 1.66 10.79 6.64
N GLY A 152 0.71 9.88 6.87
CA GLY A 152 0.87 8.73 7.74
C GLY A 152 0.96 7.46 6.90
N ARG A 153 2.03 6.68 7.10
CA ARG A 153 1.98 5.26 6.73
C ARG A 153 0.98 4.57 7.66
N HIS A 154 -0.12 4.06 7.11
CA HIS A 154 -1.11 3.31 7.89
C HIS A 154 -0.77 1.84 7.94
N PHE A 155 -0.61 1.22 6.77
CA PHE A 155 -0.36 -0.20 6.65
C PHE A 155 0.89 -0.47 5.86
N ARG A 156 1.62 -1.51 6.28
CA ARG A 156 2.47 -2.30 5.41
C ARG A 156 1.75 -3.62 5.15
N CYS A 157 1.56 -3.96 3.89
CA CYS A 157 0.96 -5.22 3.46
C CYS A 157 2.04 -6.11 2.84
N LEU A 158 2.19 -7.33 3.37
CA LEU A 158 3.06 -8.38 2.88
C LEU A 158 2.27 -9.29 1.94
N THR A 159 2.59 -9.28 0.65
CA THR A 159 1.83 -9.99 -0.38
C THR A 159 2.75 -10.37 -1.56
N GLU A 160 2.19 -10.81 -2.68
CA GLU A 160 2.92 -10.95 -3.95
C GLU A 160 2.63 -9.78 -4.91
N ILE A 161 1.67 -8.91 -4.53
CA ILE A 161 1.27 -7.76 -5.33
C ILE A 161 2.16 -6.55 -5.04
N THR A 162 2.67 -5.92 -6.09
CA THR A 162 3.51 -4.71 -5.98
C THR A 162 2.68 -3.43 -6.04
N ALA A 163 3.22 -2.35 -5.48
CA ALA A 163 2.69 -1.01 -5.65
C ALA A 163 2.67 -0.60 -7.13
N ASP A 164 3.63 -1.02 -7.94
CA ASP A 164 3.64 -0.75 -9.39
C ASP A 164 2.41 -1.35 -10.09
N GLN A 165 2.03 -2.60 -9.76
CA GLN A 165 0.81 -3.22 -10.28
C GLN A 165 -0.44 -2.44 -9.89
N ILE A 166 -0.53 -2.02 -8.62
CA ILE A 166 -1.64 -1.20 -8.13
C ILE A 166 -1.66 0.16 -8.86
N ASN A 167 -0.52 0.84 -8.92
CA ASN A 167 -0.38 2.19 -9.46
C ASN A 167 -0.62 2.24 -10.97
N ALA A 168 -0.43 1.14 -11.71
CA ALA A 168 -0.80 1.06 -13.12
C ALA A 168 -2.31 1.30 -13.33
N SER A 169 -3.17 0.84 -12.42
CA SER A 169 -4.63 1.07 -12.50
C SER A 169 -5.05 2.52 -12.39
N VAL A 170 -4.27 3.33 -11.68
CA VAL A 170 -4.56 4.75 -11.47
C VAL A 170 -4.10 5.57 -12.67
N ARG A 171 -3.05 5.13 -13.36
CA ARG A 171 -2.52 5.81 -14.55
C ARG A 171 -3.37 5.58 -15.80
N GLU A 172 -4.16 4.50 -15.81
CA GLU A 172 -5.04 4.10 -16.92
C GLU A 172 -6.48 4.61 -16.76
N ALA A 173 -6.85 5.13 -15.59
CA ALA A 173 -8.19 5.63 -15.25
C ALA A 173 -8.36 7.12 -15.61
#